data_AF-A0A6C0AY57-F1
#
_entry.id   AF-A0A6C0AY57-F1
#
_cell.length_a   1.000
_cell.length_b   1.000
_cell.length_c   1.000
_cell.angle_alpha   90.00
_cell.angle_beta   90.00
_cell.angle_gamma   90.00
#
_symmetry.space_group_name_H-M   'P 1'
#
loop_
_entity.id
_entity.type
_entity.pdbx_description
1 polymer ?
#
loop_
_entity_poly.entity_id
_entity_poly.type
_entity_poly.pdbx_seq_one_letter_code
_entity_poly.pdbx_strand_id
1 'polypeptide(L)'
;MDVLEDSSTSSQQGEKISNGNNKNNTLIKEVWTYHHEKIFIEWADKAMCYRWLHNSAHIDYKCYNTWFTIPVICISTVTGTANFAQERFQDDMKSLVQIAIGSFNIIAAILTTVQQFLKISELNEAHRVSSLLWGKFYRDIKVEMAKSPSERNPPSVLLKHCKNEYDRLMEVSPIIPQFTITNFKETFSGKRRSKTIGNRFRSLCCVSLSCNDDKGDYMVHETEDDDESGLSTPMNSKKSNIKHRKLSEKEKIEKMKMAFEKIHKPEICDELVSTEETRFKLGPNDYIEDNSVEIQLIEARKQRELIGATFVNDFSILNGREPTFIEFKDGVIKSIQKEFIKVDLYNKSVRELKGPVLA
;
A
#
# COMPACT_ATOMS: atom_id res chain seq x y z
N MET A 1 42.26 -53.54 18.30
CA MET A 1 42.23 -53.61 16.83
C MET A 1 41.50 -52.36 16.34
N ASP A 2 41.99 -51.17 16.65
CA ASP A 2 43.28 -50.56 16.27
C ASP A 2 43.37 -50.20 14.79
N VAL A 3 43.74 -48.93 14.56
CA VAL A 3 44.60 -48.41 13.47
C VAL A 3 43.86 -48.11 12.14
N LEU A 4 43.89 -46.91 11.54
CA LEU A 4 44.71 -45.70 11.71
C LEU A 4 44.05 -44.45 11.08
N GLU A 5 44.51 -43.29 11.57
CA GLU A 5 44.40 -41.94 11.03
C GLU A 5 45.03 -41.79 9.64
N ASP A 6 44.63 -40.76 8.89
CA ASP A 6 45.60 -39.95 8.13
C ASP A 6 45.16 -38.49 8.03
N SER A 7 45.99 -37.64 8.64
CA SER A 7 46.04 -36.19 8.57
C SER A 7 46.81 -35.71 7.34
N SER A 8 46.37 -34.63 6.69
CA SER A 8 47.32 -33.70 6.05
C SER A 8 46.77 -32.28 5.92
N THR A 9 47.39 -31.43 6.72
CA THR A 9 47.39 -29.97 6.71
C THR A 9 48.14 -29.45 5.47
N SER A 10 47.64 -28.39 4.83
CA SER A 10 48.43 -27.55 3.93
C SER A 10 48.02 -26.09 4.09
N SER A 11 48.78 -25.40 4.94
CA SER A 11 48.84 -23.95 5.04
C SER A 11 49.49 -23.35 3.78
N GLN A 12 48.89 -22.30 3.22
CA GLN A 12 49.62 -21.30 2.44
C GLN A 12 49.25 -19.90 2.92
N GLN A 13 50.27 -19.05 2.95
CA GLN A 13 50.35 -17.75 3.62
C GLN A 13 50.90 -16.74 2.58
N GLY A 14 50.38 -15.50 2.59
CA GLY A 14 50.82 -14.35 1.76
C GLY A 14 50.05 -14.24 0.43
N GLU A 15 49.55 -13.09 -0.03
CA GLU A 15 49.96 -11.70 0.12
C GLU A 15 48.77 -10.72 0.09
N LYS A 16 48.96 -9.57 0.75
CA LYS A 16 48.10 -8.40 0.80
C LYS A 16 48.04 -7.70 -0.56
N ILE A 17 46.85 -7.31 -1.02
CA ILE A 17 46.65 -6.00 -1.67
C ILE A 17 45.34 -5.38 -1.15
N SER A 18 45.53 -4.19 -0.57
CA SER A 18 44.53 -3.21 -0.15
C SER A 18 43.72 -2.69 -1.34
N ASN A 19 42.41 -2.49 -1.15
CA ASN A 19 41.85 -1.14 -1.27
C ASN A 19 40.45 -1.04 -0.68
N GLY A 20 40.39 -0.32 0.44
CA GLY A 20 39.15 0.17 1.01
C GLY A 20 38.52 1.21 0.10
N ASN A 21 37.33 0.92 -0.40
CA ASN A 21 36.41 1.95 -0.85
C ASN A 21 35.60 2.44 0.36
N ASN A 22 36.24 3.25 1.20
CA ASN A 22 35.50 4.15 2.09
C ASN A 22 34.79 5.17 1.20
N LYS A 23 33.57 4.81 0.79
CA LYS A 23 32.58 5.75 0.27
C LYS A 23 32.26 6.71 1.41
N ASN A 24 32.99 7.81 1.48
CA ASN A 24 32.59 8.99 2.24
C ASN A 24 31.35 9.57 1.54
N ASN A 25 30.21 8.93 1.79
CA ASN A 25 28.90 9.46 1.47
C ASN A 25 28.71 10.66 2.40
N THR A 26 29.12 11.84 1.95
CA THR A 26 28.65 13.11 2.48
C THR A 26 27.13 13.01 2.44
N LEU A 27 26.49 12.76 3.60
CA LEU A 27 25.05 12.58 3.73
C LEU A 27 24.38 13.87 3.29
N ILE A 28 24.04 13.94 2.01
CA ILE A 28 23.12 14.93 1.47
C ILE A 28 21.83 14.71 2.24
N LYS A 29 21.45 15.67 3.08
CA LYS A 29 20.13 15.69 3.69
C LYS A 29 19.15 15.96 2.56
N GLU A 30 18.70 14.89 1.92
CA GLU A 30 17.69 14.96 0.87
C GLU A 30 16.44 15.61 1.45
N VAL A 31 15.99 16.69 0.79
CA VAL A 31 14.85 17.48 1.25
C VAL A 31 13.59 16.97 0.57
N TRP A 32 12.51 16.87 1.35
CA TRP A 32 11.19 16.53 0.86
C TRP A 32 10.65 17.62 -0.06
N THR A 33 10.15 17.22 -1.23
CA THR A 33 9.52 18.12 -2.19
C THR A 33 8.05 17.76 -2.34
N TYR A 34 7.23 18.72 -2.75
CA TYR A 34 5.82 18.48 -3.05
C TYR A 34 5.62 17.36 -4.09
N HIS A 35 6.51 17.27 -5.09
CA HIS A 35 6.44 16.23 -6.11
C HIS A 35 6.63 14.83 -5.52
N HIS A 36 7.54 14.67 -4.55
CA HIS A 36 7.72 13.39 -3.86
C HIS A 36 6.45 13.00 -3.11
N GLU A 37 5.87 13.92 -2.34
CA GLU A 37 4.66 13.66 -1.55
C GLU A 37 3.46 13.29 -2.43
N LYS A 38 3.28 13.98 -3.56
CA LYS A 38 2.21 13.69 -4.52
C LYS A 38 2.29 12.25 -5.04
N ILE A 39 3.49 11.75 -5.33
CA ILE A 39 3.67 10.37 -5.81
C ILE A 39 3.21 9.36 -4.75
N PHE A 40 3.58 9.57 -3.48
CA PHE A 40 3.18 8.67 -2.39
C PHE A 40 1.67 8.68 -2.16
N ILE A 41 1.04 9.86 -2.23
CA ILE A 41 -0.42 9.99 -2.09
C ILE A 41 -1.13 9.25 -3.22
N GLU A 42 -0.69 9.42 -4.47
CA GLU A 42 -1.25 8.69 -5.61
C GLU A 42 -1.10 7.17 -5.46
N TRP A 43 0.04 6.69 -4.94
CA TRP A 43 0.26 5.26 -4.69
C TRP A 43 -0.60 4.73 -3.55
N ALA A 44 -0.76 5.49 -2.47
CA ALA A 44 -1.60 5.15 -1.35
C ALA A 44 -3.09 5.05 -1.76
N ASP A 45 -3.59 6.01 -2.53
CA ASP A 45 -4.98 6.02 -3.00
C ASP A 45 -5.26 4.85 -3.96
N LYS A 46 -4.33 4.55 -4.87
CA LYS A 46 -4.40 3.35 -5.74
C LYS A 46 -4.39 2.07 -4.90
N ALA A 47 -3.51 1.97 -3.92
CA ALA A 47 -3.44 0.80 -3.03
C ALA A 47 -4.73 0.58 -2.24
N MET A 48 -5.39 1.66 -1.79
CA MET A 48 -6.69 1.59 -1.15
C MET A 48 -7.76 1.01 -2.09
N CYS A 49 -7.78 1.45 -3.35
CA CYS A 49 -8.68 0.90 -4.37
C CYS A 49 -8.41 -0.59 -4.63
N TYR A 50 -7.14 -0.99 -4.78
CA TYR A 50 -6.76 -2.39 -4.99
C TYR A 50 -7.14 -3.28 -3.82
N ARG A 51 -6.93 -2.81 -2.59
CA ARG A 51 -7.38 -3.50 -1.38
C ARG A 51 -8.89 -3.75 -1.43
N TRP A 52 -9.68 -2.73 -1.74
CA TRP A 52 -11.14 -2.88 -1.83
C TRP A 52 -11.54 -3.92 -2.88
N LEU A 53 -10.95 -3.84 -4.07
CA LEU A 53 -11.24 -4.77 -5.18
C LEU A 53 -10.92 -6.21 -4.80
N HIS A 54 -9.75 -6.46 -4.21
CA HIS A 54 -9.38 -7.80 -3.76
C HIS A 54 -10.23 -8.29 -2.60
N ASN A 55 -10.61 -7.40 -1.66
CA ASN A 55 -11.50 -7.78 -0.57
C ASN A 55 -12.89 -8.18 -1.06
N SER A 56 -13.46 -7.41 -2.01
CA SER A 56 -14.75 -7.74 -2.62
C SER A 56 -14.66 -9.08 -3.34
N ALA A 57 -13.64 -9.29 -4.18
CA ALA A 57 -13.46 -10.56 -4.88
C ALA A 57 -13.32 -11.75 -3.91
N HIS A 58 -12.56 -11.59 -2.82
CA HIS A 58 -12.46 -12.61 -1.76
C HIS A 58 -13.83 -12.95 -1.16
N ILE A 59 -14.68 -11.95 -0.87
CA ILE A 59 -16.03 -12.22 -0.35
C ILE A 59 -16.84 -13.05 -1.35
N ASP A 60 -16.76 -12.72 -2.64
CA ASP A 60 -17.50 -13.42 -3.69
C ASP A 60 -16.99 -14.85 -3.89
N TYR A 61 -15.67 -15.07 -3.95
CA TYR A 61 -15.07 -16.40 -4.08
C TYR A 61 -15.28 -17.27 -2.84
N LYS A 62 -15.30 -16.70 -1.64
CA LYS A 62 -15.71 -17.41 -0.43
C LYS A 62 -17.13 -17.96 -0.58
N CYS A 63 -18.04 -17.17 -1.14
CA CYS A 63 -19.41 -17.60 -1.37
C CYS A 63 -19.54 -18.67 -2.42
N TYR A 64 -18.84 -18.53 -3.55
CA TYR A 64 -18.80 -19.60 -4.55
C TYR A 64 -18.25 -20.89 -3.94
N ASN A 65 -17.16 -20.82 -3.18
CA ASN A 65 -16.57 -21.99 -2.55
C ASN A 65 -17.57 -22.71 -1.62
N THR A 66 -18.26 -21.96 -0.76
CA THR A 66 -19.29 -22.51 0.12
C THR A 66 -20.47 -23.09 -0.67
N TRP A 67 -20.89 -22.43 -1.75
CA TRP A 67 -22.00 -22.87 -2.58
C TRP A 67 -21.72 -24.15 -3.37
N PHE A 68 -20.47 -24.41 -3.79
CA PHE A 68 -20.08 -25.70 -4.37
C PHE A 68 -19.88 -26.78 -3.30
N THR A 69 -19.28 -26.43 -2.16
CA THR A 69 -18.86 -27.40 -1.14
C THR A 69 -20.04 -27.99 -0.37
N ILE A 70 -21.02 -27.17 0.06
CA ILE A 70 -22.15 -27.65 0.88
C ILE A 70 -22.99 -28.71 0.14
N PRO A 71 -23.45 -28.50 -1.11
CA PRO A 71 -24.20 -29.51 -1.84
C PRO A 71 -23.42 -30.81 -2.03
N VAL A 72 -22.12 -30.74 -2.31
CA VAL A 72 -21.26 -31.92 -2.44
C VAL A 72 -21.21 -32.70 -1.13
N ILE A 73 -21.06 -32.04 0.02
CA ILE A 73 -21.08 -32.69 1.34
C ILE A 73 -22.44 -33.36 1.59
N CYS A 74 -23.54 -32.65 1.34
CA CYS A 74 -24.90 -33.19 1.55
C CYS A 74 -25.15 -34.41 0.66
N ILE A 75 -24.85 -34.32 -0.63
CA ILE A 75 -25.02 -35.44 -1.58
C ILE A 75 -24.14 -36.62 -1.17
N SER A 76 -22.88 -36.38 -0.82
CA SER A 76 -21.95 -37.45 -0.41
C SER A 76 -22.39 -38.14 0.88
N THR A 77 -22.89 -37.39 1.86
CA THR A 77 -23.35 -37.93 3.14
C THR A 77 -24.64 -38.74 2.97
N VAL A 78 -25.61 -38.21 2.21
CA VAL A 78 -26.87 -38.90 1.91
C VAL A 78 -26.60 -40.17 1.11
N THR A 79 -25.77 -40.07 0.06
CA THR A 79 -25.46 -41.21 -0.82
C THR A 79 -24.62 -42.27 -0.10
N GLY A 80 -23.68 -41.87 0.76
CA GLY A 80 -22.90 -42.80 1.60
C GLY A 80 -23.77 -43.58 2.58
N THR A 81 -24.74 -42.91 3.22
CA THR A 81 -25.70 -43.55 4.13
C THR A 81 -26.69 -44.43 3.36
N ALA A 82 -27.16 -43.99 2.20
CA ALA A 82 -28.05 -44.76 1.32
C ALA A 82 -27.37 -46.04 0.82
N ASN A 83 -26.07 -45.99 0.51
CA ASN A 83 -25.29 -47.16 0.09
C ASN A 83 -25.20 -48.20 1.22
N PHE A 84 -25.00 -47.77 2.47
CA PHE A 84 -25.01 -48.66 3.64
C PHE A 84 -26.41 -49.25 3.93
N ALA A 85 -27.48 -48.47 3.71
CA ALA A 85 -28.85 -48.92 3.94
C ALA A 85 -29.42 -49.75 2.77
N GLN A 86 -28.71 -49.88 1.65
CA GLN A 86 -29.23 -50.44 0.40
C GLN A 86 -29.77 -51.87 0.56
N GLU A 87 -29.10 -52.71 1.36
CA GLU A 87 -29.48 -54.11 1.57
C GLU A 87 -30.82 -54.27 2.31
N ARG A 88 -31.29 -53.23 3.02
CA ARG A 88 -32.53 -53.26 3.81
C ARG A 88 -33.80 -52.97 3.00
N PHE A 89 -33.68 -52.49 1.76
CA PHE A 89 -34.83 -52.23 0.90
C PHE A 89 -35.37 -53.52 0.26
N GLN A 90 -36.61 -53.53 -0.20
CA GLN A 90 -37.19 -54.66 -0.94
C GLN A 90 -36.56 -54.80 -2.34
N ASP A 91 -36.50 -56.02 -2.89
CA ASP A 91 -35.75 -56.32 -4.11
C ASP A 91 -36.18 -55.49 -5.33
N ASP A 92 -37.46 -55.12 -5.44
CA ASP A 92 -37.97 -54.26 -6.51
C ASP A 92 -37.44 -52.82 -6.45
N MET A 93 -37.17 -52.28 -5.25
CA MET A 93 -36.70 -50.91 -5.06
C MET A 93 -35.16 -50.80 -5.05
N LYS A 94 -34.45 -51.91 -4.81
CA LYS A 94 -32.98 -51.94 -4.74
C LYS A 94 -32.33 -51.45 -6.02
N SER A 95 -32.83 -51.87 -7.19
CA SER A 95 -32.31 -51.46 -8.50
C SER A 95 -32.49 -49.96 -8.74
N LEU A 96 -33.68 -49.42 -8.43
CA LEU A 96 -33.96 -47.99 -8.56
C LEU A 96 -33.07 -47.14 -7.65
N VAL A 97 -32.91 -47.55 -6.38
CA VAL A 97 -32.05 -46.88 -5.41
C VAL A 97 -30.59 -46.91 -5.86
N GLN A 98 -30.11 -48.03 -6.41
CA GLN A 98 -28.74 -48.16 -6.92
C GLN A 98 -28.45 -47.18 -8.06
N ILE A 99 -29.37 -47.04 -9.01
CA ILE A 99 -29.24 -46.09 -10.13
C ILE A 99 -29.25 -44.64 -9.63
N ALA A 100 -30.10 -44.32 -8.65
CA ALA A 100 -30.15 -43.00 -8.04
C ALA A 100 -28.84 -42.64 -7.30
N ILE A 101 -28.32 -43.55 -6.47
CA ILE A 101 -27.04 -43.40 -5.77
C ILE A 101 -25.90 -43.16 -6.79
N GLY A 102 -25.84 -43.95 -7.86
CA GLY A 102 -24.86 -43.78 -8.93
C GLY A 102 -24.94 -42.40 -9.61
N SER A 103 -26.16 -41.93 -9.88
CA SER A 103 -26.40 -40.63 -10.52
C SER A 103 -25.94 -39.46 -9.62
N PHE A 104 -26.28 -39.49 -8.33
CA PHE A 104 -25.86 -38.47 -7.36
C PHE A 104 -24.35 -38.43 -7.16
N ASN A 105 -23.69 -39.59 -7.15
CA ASN A 105 -22.23 -39.67 -7.09
C ASN A 105 -21.56 -39.03 -8.30
N ILE A 106 -22.09 -39.25 -9.52
CA ILE A 106 -21.57 -38.60 -10.73
C ILE A 106 -21.75 -37.08 -10.64
N ILE A 107 -22.90 -36.59 -10.18
CA ILE A 107 -23.14 -35.15 -10.00
C ILE A 107 -22.16 -34.56 -8.97
N ALA A 108 -21.96 -35.21 -7.83
CA ALA A 108 -21.02 -34.76 -6.81
C ALA A 108 -19.57 -34.73 -7.33
N ALA A 109 -19.17 -35.72 -8.14
CA ALA A 109 -17.86 -35.76 -8.79
C ALA A 109 -17.68 -34.62 -9.81
N ILE A 110 -18.69 -34.35 -10.64
CA ILE A 110 -18.65 -33.24 -11.61
C ILE A 110 -18.54 -31.90 -10.87
N LEU A 111 -19.35 -31.67 -9.82
CA LEU A 111 -19.27 -30.45 -9.02
C LEU A 111 -17.88 -30.26 -8.39
N THR A 112 -17.31 -31.34 -7.85
CA THR A 112 -15.97 -31.32 -7.24
C THR A 112 -14.88 -31.03 -8.28
N THR A 113 -14.93 -31.67 -9.45
CA THR A 113 -13.96 -31.47 -10.52
C THR A 113 -14.03 -30.05 -11.10
N VAL A 114 -15.23 -29.50 -11.28
CA VAL A 114 -15.41 -28.09 -11.71
C VAL A 114 -14.87 -27.13 -10.65
N GLN A 115 -15.14 -27.36 -9.36
CA GLN A 115 -14.60 -26.54 -8.27
C GLN A 115 -13.06 -26.55 -8.24
N GLN A 116 -12.43 -27.71 -8.44
CA GLN A 116 -10.97 -27.86 -8.51
C GLN A 116 -10.39 -27.18 -9.75
N PHE A 117 -11.02 -27.38 -10.91
CA PHE A 117 -10.58 -26.77 -12.17
C PHE A 117 -10.62 -25.23 -12.12
N LEU A 118 -11.69 -24.67 -11.55
CA LEU A 118 -11.84 -23.22 -11.37
C LEU A 118 -10.98 -22.66 -10.24
N LYS A 119 -10.28 -23.52 -9.47
CA LYS A 119 -9.36 -23.12 -8.38
C LYS A 119 -9.99 -22.15 -7.38
N ILE A 120 -11.28 -22.34 -7.08
CA ILE A 120 -12.09 -21.37 -6.31
C ILE A 120 -11.46 -21.10 -4.94
N SER A 121 -10.98 -22.14 -4.25
CA SER A 121 -10.33 -22.02 -2.95
C SER A 121 -8.96 -21.33 -3.01
N GLU A 122 -8.13 -21.65 -4.01
CA GLU A 122 -6.82 -21.03 -4.20
C GLU A 122 -6.97 -19.54 -4.52
N LEU A 123 -7.89 -19.20 -5.42
CA LEU A 123 -8.14 -17.83 -5.85
C LEU A 123 -8.77 -16.98 -4.74
N ASN A 124 -9.65 -17.57 -3.93
CA ASN A 124 -10.19 -16.95 -2.72
C ASN A 124 -9.08 -16.51 -1.77
N GLU A 125 -8.15 -17.43 -1.47
CA GLU A 125 -7.05 -17.14 -0.56
C GLU A 125 -6.05 -16.15 -1.15
N ALA A 126 -5.75 -16.25 -2.46
CA ALA A 126 -4.89 -15.30 -3.15
C ALA A 126 -5.44 -13.86 -3.09
N HIS A 127 -6.75 -13.68 -3.31
CA HIS A 127 -7.40 -12.37 -3.15
C HIS A 127 -7.42 -11.89 -1.69
N ARG A 128 -7.63 -12.80 -0.71
CA ARG A 128 -7.56 -12.46 0.72
C ARG A 128 -6.19 -11.91 1.10
N VAL A 129 -5.13 -12.61 0.71
CA VAL A 129 -3.74 -12.23 1.00
C VAL A 129 -3.39 -10.92 0.29
N SER A 130 -3.77 -10.76 -0.97
CA SER A 130 -3.49 -9.54 -1.74
C SER A 130 -4.16 -8.32 -1.10
N SER A 131 -5.43 -8.43 -0.68
CA SER A 131 -6.13 -7.37 0.06
C SER A 131 -5.38 -6.95 1.33
N LEU A 132 -4.89 -7.92 2.11
CA LEU A 132 -4.12 -7.64 3.32
C LEU A 132 -2.80 -6.92 3.01
N LEU A 133 -2.08 -7.37 1.99
CA LEU A 133 -0.80 -6.79 1.58
C LEU A 133 -0.96 -5.36 1.07
N TRP A 134 -1.93 -5.10 0.19
CA TRP A 134 -2.26 -3.74 -0.26
C TRP A 134 -2.69 -2.83 0.90
N GLY A 135 -3.44 -3.37 1.87
CA GLY A 135 -3.78 -2.63 3.08
C GLY A 135 -2.58 -2.29 3.96
N LYS A 136 -1.60 -3.19 4.07
CA LYS A 136 -0.34 -2.92 4.78
C LYS A 136 0.44 -1.80 4.09
N PHE A 137 0.63 -1.91 2.78
CA PHE A 137 1.34 -0.90 1.98
C PHE A 137 0.69 0.48 2.10
N TYR A 138 -0.64 0.57 2.02
CA TYR A 138 -1.39 1.81 2.23
C TYR A 138 -1.09 2.42 3.62
N ARG A 139 -1.18 1.63 4.69
CA ARG A 139 -0.93 2.11 6.06
C ARG A 139 0.50 2.57 6.26
N ASP A 140 1.47 1.85 5.70
CA ASP A 140 2.89 2.21 5.81
C ASP A 140 3.14 3.59 5.17
N ILE A 141 2.57 3.85 3.98
CA ILE A 141 2.65 5.18 3.35
C ILE A 141 1.88 6.23 4.14
N LYS A 142 0.66 5.92 4.60
CA LYS A 142 -0.20 6.85 5.36
C LYS A 142 0.50 7.35 6.62
N VAL A 143 1.11 6.44 7.38
CA VAL A 143 1.86 6.79 8.60
C VAL A 143 3.06 7.67 8.27
N GLU A 144 3.77 7.38 7.18
CA GLU A 144 4.92 8.18 6.77
C GLU A 144 4.50 9.59 6.30
N MET A 145 3.39 9.72 5.58
CA MET A 145 2.85 11.02 5.14
C MET A 145 2.24 11.85 6.28
N ALA A 146 1.83 11.20 7.37
CA ALA A 146 1.32 11.88 8.56
C ALA A 146 2.44 12.51 9.43
N LYS A 147 3.68 12.05 9.31
CA LYS A 147 4.83 12.62 10.03
C LYS A 147 5.26 13.97 9.46
N SER A 148 5.95 14.77 10.26
CA SER A 148 6.59 16.00 9.78
C SER A 148 7.71 15.66 8.77
N PRO A 149 7.97 16.48 7.74
CA PRO A 149 9.01 16.21 6.74
C PRO A 149 10.42 15.99 7.32
N SER A 150 10.71 16.57 8.49
CA SER A 150 11.97 16.42 9.22
C SER A 150 12.15 15.07 9.92
N GLU A 151 11.06 14.38 10.25
CA GLU A 151 11.07 13.08 10.97
C GLU A 151 10.92 11.89 10.03
N ARG A 152 10.67 12.14 8.74
CA ARG A 152 10.52 11.10 7.72
C ARG A 152 11.86 10.53 7.28
N ASN A 153 11.79 9.34 6.72
CA ASN A 153 12.91 8.77 5.98
C ASN A 153 13.29 9.66 4.78
N PRO A 154 14.55 9.64 4.33
CA PRO A 154 14.96 10.31 3.11
C PRO A 154 14.09 9.88 1.93
N PRO A 155 13.62 10.81 1.08
CA PRO A 155 12.68 10.52 0.01
C PRO A 155 13.22 9.48 -0.97
N SER A 156 14.52 9.43 -1.28
CA SER A 156 15.06 8.42 -2.20
C SER A 156 14.96 6.99 -1.66
N VAL A 157 15.22 6.81 -0.36
CA VAL A 157 15.15 5.52 0.33
C VAL A 157 13.71 5.04 0.37
N LEU A 158 12.78 5.92 0.76
CA LEU A 158 11.37 5.57 0.81
C LEU A 158 10.81 5.31 -0.59
N LEU A 159 11.17 6.11 -1.59
CA LEU A 159 10.69 5.94 -2.96
C LEU A 159 11.15 4.59 -3.53
N LYS A 160 12.42 4.23 -3.32
CA LYS A 160 12.94 2.92 -3.72
C LYS A 160 12.22 1.78 -3.00
N HIS A 161 11.98 1.91 -1.70
CA HIS A 161 11.26 0.92 -0.91
C HIS A 161 9.82 0.74 -1.40
N CYS A 162 9.06 1.83 -1.50
CA CYS A 162 7.67 1.79 -1.93
C CYS A 162 7.52 1.35 -3.39
N LYS A 163 8.44 1.74 -4.28
CA LYS A 163 8.44 1.27 -5.67
C LYS A 163 8.61 -0.24 -5.74
N ASN A 164 9.64 -0.77 -5.07
CA ASN A 164 9.91 -2.21 -5.07
C ASN A 164 8.73 -3.00 -4.48
N GLU A 165 8.13 -2.50 -3.41
CA GLU A 165 6.96 -3.15 -2.81
C GLU A 165 5.73 -3.05 -3.72
N TYR A 166 5.50 -1.91 -4.38
CA TYR A 166 4.41 -1.76 -5.36
C TYR A 166 4.57 -2.74 -6.53
N ASP A 167 5.75 -2.83 -7.12
CA ASP A 167 6.04 -3.75 -8.23
C ASP A 167 5.83 -5.22 -7.77
N ARG A 168 6.35 -5.58 -6.58
CA ARG A 168 6.11 -6.89 -5.97
C ARG A 168 4.63 -7.18 -5.76
N LEU A 169 3.85 -6.20 -5.28
CA LEU A 169 2.41 -6.38 -5.06
C LEU A 169 1.68 -6.59 -6.38
N MET A 170 2.06 -5.88 -7.44
CA MET A 170 1.50 -6.08 -8.78
C MET A 170 1.83 -7.46 -9.36
N GLU A 171 3.03 -7.99 -9.09
CA GLU A 171 3.45 -9.33 -9.54
C GLU A 171 2.74 -10.47 -8.78
N VAL A 172 2.55 -10.31 -7.47
CA VAL A 172 1.93 -11.34 -6.61
C VAL A 172 0.40 -11.32 -6.66
N SER A 173 -0.20 -10.17 -6.97
CA SER A 173 -1.65 -10.01 -6.96
C SER A 173 -2.31 -10.80 -8.09
N PRO A 174 -3.37 -11.58 -7.81
CA PRO A 174 -4.14 -12.28 -8.83
C PRO A 174 -4.98 -11.29 -9.66
N ILE A 175 -5.36 -11.71 -10.85
CA ILE A 175 -6.18 -10.89 -11.76
C ILE A 175 -7.56 -10.63 -11.14
N ILE A 176 -7.97 -9.36 -11.13
CA ILE A 176 -9.27 -8.94 -10.59
C ILE A 176 -10.36 -9.26 -11.61
N PRO A 177 -11.43 -9.97 -11.22
CA PRO A 177 -12.49 -10.32 -12.15
C PRO A 177 -13.35 -9.11 -12.52
N GLN A 178 -13.85 -9.10 -13.76
CA GLN A 178 -14.56 -7.95 -14.33
C GLN A 178 -15.83 -7.57 -13.57
N PHE A 179 -16.53 -8.55 -13.00
CA PHE A 179 -17.75 -8.29 -12.22
C PHE A 179 -17.46 -7.45 -10.98
N THR A 180 -16.31 -7.63 -10.32
CA THR A 180 -15.89 -6.83 -9.17
C THR A 180 -15.55 -5.40 -9.57
N ILE A 181 -14.93 -5.21 -10.75
CA ILE A 181 -14.64 -3.87 -11.29
C ILE A 181 -15.94 -3.13 -11.61
N THR A 182 -16.94 -3.81 -12.17
CA THR A 182 -18.25 -3.23 -12.41
C THR A 182 -18.93 -2.85 -11.08
N ASN A 183 -18.89 -3.74 -10.08
CA ASN A 183 -19.42 -3.46 -8.73
C ASN A 183 -18.73 -2.25 -8.07
N PHE A 184 -17.40 -2.12 -8.22
CA PHE A 184 -16.66 -0.94 -7.77
C PHE A 184 -17.17 0.33 -8.42
N LYS A 185 -17.25 0.34 -9.76
CA LYS A 185 -17.75 1.51 -10.51
C LYS A 185 -19.17 1.86 -10.10
N GLU A 186 -20.05 0.91 -9.92
CA GLU A 186 -21.42 1.17 -9.46
C GLU A 186 -21.45 1.73 -8.04
N THR A 187 -20.60 1.22 -7.15
CA THR A 187 -20.53 1.68 -5.75
C THR A 187 -20.02 3.12 -5.64
N PHE A 188 -19.05 3.52 -6.47
CA PHE A 188 -18.38 4.83 -6.37
C PHE A 188 -18.70 5.83 -7.49
N SER A 189 -19.50 5.48 -8.50
CA SER A 189 -19.86 6.40 -9.61
C SER A 189 -20.96 7.42 -9.29
N GLY A 190 -21.47 7.44 -8.05
CA GLY A 190 -22.50 8.40 -7.61
C GLY A 190 -23.88 8.21 -8.26
N LYS A 191 -24.08 7.18 -9.10
CA LYS A 191 -25.38 6.85 -9.67
C LYS A 191 -26.24 6.15 -8.61
N ARG A 192 -27.52 6.55 -8.47
CA ARG A 192 -28.47 5.87 -7.56
C ARG A 192 -28.45 4.36 -7.86
N ARG A 193 -28.19 3.54 -6.84
CA ARG A 193 -28.20 2.07 -6.93
C ARG A 193 -29.48 1.59 -7.64
N SER A 194 -29.33 1.03 -8.84
CA SER A 194 -30.39 0.20 -9.42
C SER A 194 -30.37 -1.12 -8.65
N LYS A 195 -31.44 -1.43 -7.92
CA LYS A 195 -31.59 -2.68 -7.15
C LYS A 195 -31.63 -3.87 -8.11
N THR A 196 -30.47 -4.37 -8.51
CA THR A 196 -30.37 -5.57 -9.36
C THR A 196 -30.10 -6.79 -8.49
N ILE A 197 -31.12 -7.66 -8.38
CA ILE A 197 -31.19 -9.15 -8.26
C ILE A 197 -30.07 -10.00 -7.59
N GLY A 198 -28.87 -9.50 -7.31
CA GLY A 198 -27.77 -10.26 -6.67
C GLY A 198 -27.97 -10.55 -5.18
N ASN A 199 -28.88 -9.85 -4.50
CA ASN A 199 -29.04 -9.95 -3.04
C ASN A 199 -29.61 -11.30 -2.56
N ARG A 200 -30.26 -12.10 -3.41
CA ARG A 200 -30.77 -13.42 -2.97
C ARG A 200 -29.69 -14.50 -2.85
N PHE A 201 -28.65 -14.46 -3.68
CA PHE A 201 -27.58 -15.47 -3.63
C PHE A 201 -26.56 -15.20 -2.51
N ARG A 202 -26.37 -13.93 -2.12
CA ARG A 202 -25.43 -13.54 -1.05
C ARG A 202 -25.90 -13.94 0.36
N SER A 203 -27.23 -14.08 0.54
CA SER A 203 -27.86 -14.42 1.82
C SER A 203 -27.48 -15.80 2.37
N LEU A 204 -27.15 -16.77 1.52
CA LEU A 204 -26.76 -18.13 1.95
C LEU A 204 -25.31 -18.21 2.44
N CYS A 205 -24.49 -17.21 2.13
CA CYS A 205 -23.06 -17.19 2.42
C CYS A 205 -22.70 -16.31 3.64
N CYS A 206 -23.52 -15.30 3.97
CA CYS A 206 -23.34 -14.51 5.19
C CYS A 206 -23.98 -15.20 6.40
N VAL A 207 -23.37 -16.29 6.90
CA VAL A 207 -23.64 -16.79 8.28
C VAL A 207 -22.94 -15.92 9.33
N SER A 208 -22.03 -15.03 8.92
CA SER A 208 -21.49 -13.96 9.78
C SER A 208 -22.48 -12.79 9.83
N LEU A 209 -22.96 -12.51 11.03
CA LEU A 209 -23.96 -11.53 11.49
C LEU A 209 -23.72 -10.03 11.11
N SER A 210 -23.22 -9.70 9.92
CA SER A 210 -22.92 -8.31 9.55
C SER A 210 -23.22 -7.92 8.10
N CYS A 211 -23.89 -8.78 7.32
CA CYS A 211 -24.42 -8.40 6.01
C CYS A 211 -25.91 -8.05 6.08
N ASN A 212 -26.35 -7.32 7.11
CA ASN A 212 -27.62 -6.60 7.00
C ASN A 212 -27.31 -5.30 6.28
N ASP A 213 -27.82 -5.17 5.05
CA ASP A 213 -28.06 -3.87 4.42
C ASP A 213 -29.09 -3.12 5.30
N ASP A 214 -28.64 -2.59 6.44
CA ASP A 214 -29.44 -1.66 7.21
C ASP A 214 -29.48 -0.35 6.45
N LYS A 215 -30.68 -0.08 5.95
CA LYS A 215 -31.16 1.13 5.31
C LYS A 215 -30.67 2.38 6.08
N GLY A 216 -29.56 2.95 5.65
CA GLY A 216 -29.27 4.37 5.84
C GLY A 216 -29.84 5.13 4.66
N ASP A 217 -31.09 5.56 4.76
CA ASP A 217 -31.61 6.64 3.91
C ASP A 217 -30.70 7.85 4.14
N TYR A 218 -29.91 8.21 3.12
CA TYR A 218 -29.21 9.48 3.09
C TYR A 218 -30.28 10.56 2.87
N MET A 219 -30.64 11.29 3.92
CA MET A 219 -31.38 12.54 3.78
C MET A 219 -30.41 13.59 3.21
N VAL A 220 -30.71 14.05 1.99
CA VAL A 220 -30.21 15.32 1.46
C VAL A 220 -30.92 16.41 2.25
N HIS A 221 -30.19 17.17 3.06
CA HIS A 221 -30.72 18.40 3.64
C HIS A 221 -30.59 19.50 2.59
N GLU A 222 -31.75 19.92 2.07
CA GLU A 222 -31.92 21.18 1.35
C GLU A 222 -31.51 22.33 2.29
N THR A 223 -30.76 23.26 1.72
CA THR A 223 -30.45 24.56 2.33
C THR A 223 -31.68 25.44 2.23
N GLU A 224 -32.23 25.85 3.36
CA GLU A 224 -33.05 27.04 3.45
C GLU A 224 -32.46 27.94 4.55
N ASP A 225 -32.17 29.16 4.12
CA ASP A 225 -31.71 30.30 4.89
C ASP A 225 -32.71 30.64 6.00
N ASP A 226 -32.23 31.16 7.14
CA ASP A 226 -32.75 32.41 7.70
C ASP A 226 -31.93 32.84 8.93
N ASP A 227 -31.77 34.15 8.97
CA ASP A 227 -30.96 34.98 9.85
C ASP A 227 -31.30 34.87 11.36
N GLU A 228 -30.35 35.31 12.18
CA GLU A 228 -30.50 36.50 13.04
C GLU A 228 -29.75 36.38 14.40
N SER A 229 -28.69 37.19 14.50
CA SER A 229 -28.18 37.97 15.66
C SER A 229 -28.15 37.42 17.10
N GLY A 230 -27.09 37.81 17.85
CA GLY A 230 -27.23 38.02 19.30
C GLY A 230 -26.04 37.67 20.18
N LEU A 231 -25.20 38.68 20.42
CA LEU A 231 -24.09 38.75 21.37
C LEU A 231 -24.47 38.47 22.84
N SER A 232 -23.59 37.78 23.58
CA SER A 232 -23.02 38.15 24.90
C SER A 232 -22.86 36.99 25.89
N THR A 233 -21.64 36.88 26.44
CA THR A 233 -21.32 36.14 27.67
C THR A 233 -21.84 36.93 28.89
N PRO A 234 -22.15 36.30 30.05
CA PRO A 234 -21.08 36.11 31.04
C PRO A 234 -21.17 34.83 31.89
N MET A 235 -20.00 34.41 32.37
CA MET A 235 -19.77 33.51 33.52
C MET A 235 -20.53 33.98 34.76
N ASN A 236 -21.24 33.08 35.47
CA ASN A 236 -21.00 32.92 36.91
C ASN A 236 -21.50 31.60 37.49
N SER A 237 -20.74 31.13 38.48
CA SER A 237 -20.89 29.91 39.27
C SER A 237 -22.25 29.76 39.97
N LYS A 238 -22.78 28.53 39.98
CA LYS A 238 -23.54 27.97 41.11
C LYS A 238 -23.54 26.45 41.01
N LYS A 239 -22.90 25.80 41.99
CA LYS A 239 -23.06 24.37 42.27
C LYS A 239 -24.53 24.10 42.53
N SER A 240 -25.18 23.30 41.68
CA SER A 240 -26.50 22.74 41.97
C SER A 240 -26.52 21.27 41.57
N ASN A 241 -26.71 20.44 42.60
CA ASN A 241 -27.20 19.06 42.57
C ASN A 241 -27.39 18.41 41.19
N ILE A 242 -26.54 17.45 40.87
CA ILE A 242 -26.74 16.52 39.75
C ILE A 242 -27.93 15.63 40.11
N LYS A 243 -29.15 16.08 39.77
CA LYS A 243 -30.23 15.16 39.46
C LYS A 243 -29.82 14.44 38.19
N HIS A 244 -29.54 13.14 38.26
CA HIS A 244 -29.41 12.30 37.07
C HIS A 244 -30.76 12.31 36.34
N ARG A 245 -30.94 13.26 35.41
CA ARG A 245 -32.01 13.25 34.42
C ARG A 245 -31.81 11.98 33.60
N LYS A 246 -32.72 11.01 33.71
CA LYS A 246 -32.77 9.87 32.80
C LYS A 246 -32.93 10.45 31.39
N LEU A 247 -31.85 10.40 30.60
CA LEU A 247 -31.88 10.82 29.20
C LEU A 247 -32.93 9.98 28.47
N SER A 248 -33.79 10.66 27.72
CA SER A 248 -34.74 10.02 26.81
C SER A 248 -33.97 9.08 25.87
N GLU A 249 -34.55 7.95 25.47
CA GLU A 249 -33.89 7.01 24.55
C GLU A 249 -33.40 7.71 23.27
N LYS A 250 -34.13 8.72 22.80
CA LYS A 250 -33.72 9.57 21.67
C LYS A 250 -32.42 10.32 21.94
N GLU A 251 -32.27 10.95 23.11
CA GLU A 251 -31.05 11.68 23.50
C GLU A 251 -29.86 10.72 23.68
N LYS A 252 -30.10 9.47 24.11
CA LYS A 252 -29.04 8.46 24.20
C LYS A 252 -28.58 8.01 22.81
N ILE A 253 -29.51 7.76 21.90
CA ILE A 253 -29.22 7.41 20.50
C ILE A 253 -28.45 8.54 19.82
N GLU A 254 -28.86 9.78 20.02
CA GLU A 254 -28.20 10.95 19.45
C GLU A 254 -26.78 11.16 20.00
N LYS A 255 -26.59 11.02 21.32
CA LYS A 255 -25.25 11.02 21.92
C LYS A 255 -24.39 9.87 21.40
N MET A 256 -24.96 8.69 21.19
CA MET A 256 -24.25 7.54 20.65
C MET A 256 -23.87 7.74 19.18
N LYS A 257 -24.74 8.39 18.37
CA LYS A 257 -24.43 8.82 17.00
C LYS A 257 -23.30 9.86 16.98
N MET A 258 -23.40 10.92 17.78
CA MET A 258 -22.36 11.95 17.89
C MET A 258 -21.03 11.38 18.42
N ALA A 259 -21.09 10.39 19.32
CA ALA A 259 -19.89 9.69 19.80
C ALA A 259 -19.30 8.79 18.71
N PHE A 260 -20.13 8.09 17.95
CA PHE A 260 -19.70 7.24 16.84
C PHE A 260 -19.06 8.04 15.70
N GLU A 261 -19.59 9.21 15.39
CA GLU A 261 -19.05 10.12 14.37
C GLU A 261 -17.67 10.67 14.73
N LYS A 262 -17.36 10.77 16.03
CA LYS A 262 -16.03 11.18 16.52
C LYS A 262 -14.99 10.05 16.49
N ILE A 263 -15.41 8.81 16.29
CA ILE A 263 -14.49 7.67 16.24
C ILE A 263 -13.82 7.64 14.87
N HIS A 264 -12.49 7.49 14.85
CA HIS A 264 -11.78 7.22 13.61
C HIS A 264 -12.22 5.85 13.09
N LYS A 265 -13.00 5.85 12.00
CA LYS A 265 -13.54 4.62 11.44
C LYS A 265 -12.38 3.73 10.97
N PRO A 266 -12.46 2.41 11.21
CA PRO A 266 -11.48 1.50 10.63
C PRO A 266 -11.57 1.57 9.10
N GLU A 267 -10.44 1.34 8.43
CA GLU A 267 -10.33 1.30 6.96
C GLU A 267 -11.13 0.16 6.29
N ILE A 268 -11.94 -0.56 7.07
CA ILE A 268 -12.90 -1.57 6.63
C ILE A 268 -14.24 -0.91 6.25
N CYS A 269 -14.55 0.26 6.80
CA CYS A 269 -15.71 1.04 6.38
C CYS A 269 -15.44 1.53 4.96
N ASP A 270 -16.34 1.25 4.01
CA ASP A 270 -16.22 1.46 2.54
C ASP A 270 -16.04 2.92 2.09
N GLU A 271 -15.67 3.83 2.98
CA GLU A 271 -15.39 5.22 2.68
C GLU A 271 -13.95 5.33 2.16
N LEU A 272 -13.81 5.40 0.83
CA LEU A 272 -12.53 5.66 0.18
C LEU A 272 -12.17 7.14 0.35
N VAL A 273 -11.37 7.43 1.37
CA VAL A 273 -10.90 8.79 1.69
C VAL A 273 -9.49 8.97 1.14
N SER A 274 -9.23 10.08 0.44
CA SER A 274 -7.89 10.35 -0.10
C SER A 274 -6.86 10.54 1.01
N THR A 275 -5.67 10.01 0.78
CA THR A 275 -4.53 10.11 1.72
C THR A 275 -4.11 11.57 1.96
N GLU A 276 -4.43 12.48 1.04
CA GLU A 276 -4.21 13.93 1.19
C GLU A 276 -4.88 14.50 2.45
N GLU A 277 -6.03 13.95 2.87
CA GLU A 277 -6.72 14.43 4.07
C GLU A 277 -5.94 14.14 5.35
N THR A 278 -5.14 13.07 5.34
CA THR A 278 -4.36 12.59 6.48
C THR A 278 -2.90 13.01 6.45
N ARG A 279 -2.49 13.72 5.38
CA ARG A 279 -1.15 14.30 5.24
C ARG A 279 -0.93 15.37 6.30
N PHE A 280 0.31 15.47 6.78
CA PHE A 280 0.73 16.56 7.66
C PHE A 280 0.47 17.92 7.00
N LYS A 281 -0.32 18.78 7.68
CA LYS A 281 -0.58 20.16 7.28
C LYS A 281 0.14 21.08 8.26
N LEU A 282 0.94 22.00 7.74
CA LEU A 282 1.58 23.05 8.53
C LEU A 282 0.52 24.00 9.09
N GLY A 283 0.66 24.38 10.35
CA GLY A 283 -0.23 25.35 10.99
C GLY A 283 0.00 26.77 10.44
N PRO A 284 -0.95 27.70 10.67
CA PRO A 284 -0.81 29.10 10.22
C PRO A 284 0.43 29.83 10.74
N ASN A 285 1.06 29.33 11.81
CA ASN A 285 2.23 29.91 12.47
C ASN A 285 3.54 29.14 12.19
N ASP A 286 3.49 28.06 11.40
CA ASP A 286 4.69 27.27 11.08
C ASP A 286 5.35 27.86 9.82
N TYR A 287 6.42 28.64 10.02
CA TYR A 287 7.23 29.14 8.91
C TYR A 287 8.16 28.03 8.40
N ILE A 288 8.06 27.70 7.12
CA ILE A 288 9.09 26.95 6.42
C ILE A 288 10.15 27.97 5.95
N GLU A 289 11.41 27.82 6.38
CA GLU A 289 12.51 28.41 5.61
C GLU A 289 12.53 27.72 4.23
N ASP A 290 12.03 28.42 3.20
CA ASP A 290 12.07 27.95 1.82
C ASP A 290 13.51 27.95 1.31
N ASN A 291 14.26 26.91 1.70
CA ASN A 291 15.64 26.72 1.30
C ASN A 291 15.75 26.18 -0.14
N SER A 292 14.66 26.14 -0.93
CA SER A 292 14.69 25.65 -2.31
C SER A 292 15.70 26.39 -3.19
N VAL A 293 15.81 27.70 -3.01
CA VAL A 293 16.78 28.55 -3.72
C VAL A 293 18.21 28.23 -3.30
N GLU A 294 18.46 28.06 -1.99
CA GLU A 294 19.78 27.71 -1.48
C GLU A 294 20.21 26.31 -1.96
N ILE A 295 19.28 25.37 -2.01
CA ILE A 295 19.50 24.00 -2.49
C ILE A 295 19.83 23.99 -3.99
N GLN A 296 19.09 24.73 -4.81
CA GLN A 296 19.39 24.86 -6.26
C GLN A 296 20.78 25.48 -6.49
N LEU A 297 21.17 26.46 -5.67
CA LEU A 297 22.49 27.08 -5.74
C LEU A 297 23.62 26.10 -5.36
N ILE A 298 23.40 25.27 -4.33
CA ILE A 298 24.35 24.23 -3.91
C ILE A 298 24.50 23.15 -4.97
N GLU A 299 23.39 22.69 -5.56
CA GLU A 299 23.39 21.66 -6.61
C GLU A 299 24.06 22.15 -7.88
N ALA A 300 23.72 23.37 -8.34
CA ALA A 300 24.36 23.99 -9.49
C ALA A 300 25.88 24.20 -9.24
N ARG A 301 26.29 24.53 -8.01
CA ARG A 301 27.71 24.62 -7.65
C ARG A 301 28.42 23.28 -7.76
N LYS A 302 27.84 22.21 -7.23
CA LYS A 302 28.42 20.86 -7.29
C LYS A 302 28.50 20.33 -8.72
N GLN A 303 27.49 20.58 -9.55
CA GLN A 303 27.53 20.21 -10.97
C GLN A 303 28.69 20.89 -11.71
N ARG A 304 28.93 22.18 -11.45
CA ARG A 304 30.09 22.89 -12.01
C ARG A 304 31.42 22.30 -11.55
N GLU A 305 31.52 21.93 -10.28
CA GLU A 305 32.72 21.27 -9.72
C GLU A 305 32.98 19.91 -10.37
N LEU A 306 31.93 19.10 -10.57
CA LEU A 306 32.02 17.82 -11.28
C LEU A 306 32.45 17.97 -12.74
N ILE A 307 31.85 18.92 -13.48
CA ILE A 307 32.23 19.23 -14.86
C ILE A 307 33.69 19.68 -14.93
N GLY A 308 34.13 20.50 -13.98
CA GLY A 308 35.53 20.90 -13.88
C GLY A 308 36.46 19.72 -13.62
N ALA A 309 36.14 18.87 -12.65
CA ALA A 309 36.97 17.72 -12.27
C ALA A 309 37.06 16.68 -13.39
N THR A 310 35.94 16.36 -14.05
CA THR A 310 35.90 15.45 -15.20
C THR A 310 36.75 15.98 -16.36
N PHE A 311 36.63 17.26 -16.71
CA PHE A 311 37.46 17.86 -17.76
C PHE A 311 38.96 17.77 -17.43
N VAL A 312 39.37 18.14 -16.21
CA VAL A 312 40.80 18.11 -15.84
C VAL A 312 41.33 16.67 -15.88
N ASN A 313 40.54 15.69 -15.42
CA ASN A 313 40.90 14.27 -15.50
C ASN A 313 41.08 13.81 -16.95
N ASP A 314 40.11 14.06 -17.81
CA ASP A 314 40.14 13.63 -19.21
C ASP A 314 41.29 14.30 -19.98
N PHE A 315 41.52 15.60 -19.75
CA PHE A 315 42.63 16.33 -20.34
C PHE A 315 43.99 15.77 -19.88
N SER A 316 44.11 15.44 -18.60
CA SER A 316 45.36 14.92 -18.03
C SER A 316 45.69 13.53 -18.58
N ILE A 317 44.67 12.68 -18.78
CA ILE A 317 44.82 11.35 -19.40
C ILE A 317 45.28 11.49 -20.86
N LEU A 318 44.68 12.41 -21.63
CA LEU A 318 44.96 12.55 -23.06
C LEU A 318 46.31 13.21 -23.35
N ASN A 319 46.69 14.21 -22.56
CA ASN A 319 47.86 15.05 -22.84
C ASN A 319 49.06 14.76 -21.92
N GLY A 320 48.91 13.87 -20.93
CA GLY A 320 49.97 13.51 -19.98
C GLY A 320 50.40 14.66 -19.05
N ARG A 321 49.63 15.75 -18.98
CA ARG A 321 49.89 16.93 -18.15
C ARG A 321 48.61 17.59 -17.70
N GLU A 322 48.69 18.39 -16.64
CA GLU A 322 47.58 19.24 -16.20
C GLU A 322 47.25 20.32 -17.26
N PRO A 323 45.96 20.62 -17.48
CA PRO A 323 45.56 21.73 -18.33
C PRO A 323 45.98 23.05 -17.70
N THR A 324 46.38 24.03 -18.53
CA THR A 324 46.54 25.41 -18.05
C THR A 324 45.17 26.03 -17.76
N PHE A 325 45.13 27.10 -16.97
CA PHE A 325 43.86 27.79 -16.67
C PHE A 325 43.12 28.28 -17.93
N ILE A 326 43.86 28.65 -18.98
CA ILE A 326 43.30 29.09 -20.26
C ILE A 326 42.63 27.90 -20.98
N GLU A 327 43.31 26.76 -21.06
CA GLU A 327 42.77 25.55 -21.68
C GLU A 327 41.57 24.98 -20.89
N PHE A 328 41.63 25.05 -19.57
CA PHE A 328 40.51 24.73 -18.70
C PHE A 328 39.30 25.60 -19.02
N LYS A 329 39.52 26.92 -19.06
CA LYS A 329 38.48 27.89 -19.36
C LYS A 329 37.84 27.62 -20.72
N ASP A 330 38.62 27.39 -21.76
CA ASP A 330 38.10 27.13 -23.10
C ASP A 330 37.39 25.77 -23.22
N GLY A 331 37.82 24.78 -22.43
CA GLY A 331 37.22 23.45 -22.38
C GLY A 331 35.86 23.41 -21.69
N VAL A 332 35.69 24.13 -20.58
CA VAL A 332 34.44 24.09 -19.80
C VAL A 332 33.43 25.19 -20.16
N ILE A 333 33.80 26.18 -20.98
CA ILE A 333 32.93 27.34 -21.31
C ILE A 333 31.63 26.98 -22.03
N LYS A 334 31.58 25.82 -22.70
CA LYS A 334 30.37 25.32 -23.35
C LYS A 334 29.35 24.78 -22.34
N SER A 335 29.81 24.37 -21.15
CA SER A 335 29.01 23.69 -20.13
C SER A 335 28.80 24.55 -18.87
N ILE A 336 29.67 25.53 -18.63
CA ILE A 336 29.64 26.43 -17.47
C ILE A 336 29.60 27.88 -17.96
N GLN A 337 28.71 28.70 -17.40
CA GLN A 337 28.67 30.13 -17.71
C GLN A 337 29.96 30.83 -17.27
N LYS A 338 30.44 31.76 -18.10
CA LYS A 338 31.74 32.44 -17.98
C LYS A 338 32.02 33.05 -16.59
N GLU A 339 30.98 33.51 -15.91
CA GLU A 339 31.04 34.16 -14.59
C GLU A 339 31.47 33.21 -13.46
N PHE A 340 31.23 31.91 -13.62
CA PHE A 340 31.56 30.89 -12.62
C PHE A 340 32.89 30.17 -12.88
N ILE A 341 33.55 30.43 -14.03
CA ILE A 341 34.85 29.85 -14.39
C ILE A 341 35.96 30.70 -13.77
N LYS A 342 36.17 30.51 -12.46
CA LYS A 342 37.19 31.21 -11.67
C LYS A 342 38.38 30.30 -11.38
N VAL A 343 39.51 30.92 -11.01
CA VAL A 343 40.74 30.23 -10.61
C VAL A 343 40.48 29.27 -9.43
N ASP A 344 39.53 29.59 -8.54
CA ASP A 344 39.15 28.73 -7.42
C ASP A 344 38.54 27.40 -7.87
N LEU A 345 37.70 27.41 -8.91
CA LEU A 345 37.09 26.21 -9.47
C LEU A 345 38.16 25.33 -10.11
N TYR A 346 39.05 25.93 -10.90
CA TYR A 346 40.20 25.24 -11.50
C TYR A 346 41.10 24.60 -10.43
N ASN A 347 41.52 25.38 -9.42
CA ASN A 347 42.37 24.88 -8.34
C ASN A 347 41.70 23.79 -7.50
N LYS A 348 40.37 23.76 -7.44
CA LYS A 348 39.61 22.70 -6.77
C LYS A 348 39.57 21.44 -7.63
N SER A 349 39.25 21.56 -8.92
CA SER A 349 39.24 20.44 -9.87
C SER A 349 40.61 19.76 -10.00
N VAL A 350 41.71 20.53 -9.99
CA VAL A 350 43.08 19.99 -9.98
C VAL A 350 43.41 19.30 -8.64
N ARG A 351 42.91 19.82 -7.52
CA ARG A 351 43.10 19.20 -6.19
C ARG A 351 42.38 17.88 -6.05
N GLU A 352 41.17 17.74 -6.59
CA GLU A 352 40.41 16.49 -6.57
C GLU A 352 41.14 15.36 -7.32
N LEU A 353 41.94 15.69 -8.33
CA LEU A 353 42.80 14.75 -9.06
C LEU A 353 44.00 14.26 -8.22
N LYS A 354 44.53 15.09 -7.31
CA LYS A 354 45.72 14.78 -6.50
C LYS A 354 45.43 13.96 -5.24
N GLY A 355 44.16 13.73 -4.91
CA GLY A 355 43.76 13.14 -3.64
C GLY A 355 44.09 14.07 -2.44
N PRO A 356 43.63 13.76 -1.23
CA PRO A 356 43.93 14.58 -0.06
C PRO A 356 45.44 14.56 0.24
N VAL A 357 46.04 15.75 0.33
CA VAL A 357 47.41 15.91 0.83
C VAL A 357 47.38 15.55 2.32
N LEU A 358 48.00 14.42 2.68
CA LEU A 358 48.27 14.08 4.07
C LEU A 358 49.20 15.17 4.63
N ALA A 359 48.66 16.00 5.54
CA ALA A 359 49.42 16.93 6.35
C ALA A 359 49.98 16.22 7.58
#